data_AF-A0A9W4MPG5-F1
#
_entry.id   AF-A0A9W4MPG5-F1
#
_cell.length_a   1.000
_cell.length_b   1.000
_cell.length_c   1.000
_cell.angle_alpha   90.00
_cell.angle_beta   90.00
_cell.angle_gamma   90.00
#
_symmetry.space_group_name_H-M   'P 1'
#
loop_
_entity.id
_entity.type
_entity.pdbx_description
1 polymer ?
#
loop_
_entity_poly.entity_id
_entity_poly.type
_entity_poly.pdbx_seq_one_letter_code
_entity_poly.pdbx_strand_id
1 'polypeptide(L)'
;MSILGNYTLRVGRKLNRFRSEYRSFLVPLRALYIERSLPPSNLFALPNSSFPYNYYIYEVTKEFDVLLGPIAAWFKQPGFRSQLLALSSVADLLKGGFLKRLELKDYDEADEYSAGYLPAPEKTST
;
A
#
# COMPACT_ATOMS: atom_id res chain seq x y z
N MET A 1 -7.50 -2.37 22.24
CA MET A 1 -8.00 -1.10 21.68
C MET A 1 -7.40 -0.94 20.30
N SER A 2 -8.21 -0.73 19.27
CA SER A 2 -7.71 -0.46 17.92
C SER A 2 -7.59 1.05 17.72
N ILE A 3 -6.50 1.52 17.12
CA ILE A 3 -6.30 2.92 16.74
C ILE A 3 -6.54 3.00 15.23
N LEU A 4 -7.69 3.49 14.80
CA LEU A 4 -8.05 3.58 13.38
C LEU A 4 -8.74 4.93 13.11
N GLY A 5 -8.48 5.50 11.94
CA GLY A 5 -9.18 6.68 11.43
C GLY A 5 -9.51 6.53 9.96
N ASN A 6 -10.58 7.19 9.51
CA ASN A 6 -10.88 7.32 8.09
C ASN A 6 -9.80 8.18 7.43
N TYR A 7 -9.33 7.74 6.27
CA TYR A 7 -8.34 8.46 5.48
C TYR A 7 -8.65 8.31 3.99
N THR A 8 -8.68 9.42 3.27
CA THR A 8 -8.88 9.42 1.82
C THR A 8 -7.51 9.30 1.13
N LEU A 9 -7.34 8.26 0.33
CA LEU A 9 -6.17 8.07 -0.51
C LEU A 9 -6.27 8.96 -1.75
N ARG A 10 -5.31 9.85 -1.94
CA ARG A 10 -5.24 10.76 -3.10
C ARG A 10 -4.68 10.05 -4.33
N VAL A 11 -5.08 10.52 -5.51
CA VAL A 11 -4.50 10.10 -6.79
C VAL A 11 -2.99 10.30 -6.79
N GLY A 12 -2.24 9.35 -7.38
CA GLY A 12 -0.78 9.35 -7.43
C GLY A 12 -0.10 8.71 -6.21
N ARG A 13 -0.84 8.41 -5.14
CA ARG A 13 -0.27 7.70 -3.99
C ARG A 13 0.11 6.26 -4.37
N LYS A 14 1.36 5.87 -4.12
CA LYS A 14 1.82 4.49 -4.31
C LYS A 14 1.67 3.64 -3.04
N LEU A 15 1.15 2.43 -3.21
CA LEU A 15 0.87 1.43 -2.19
C LEU A 15 1.51 0.10 -2.56
N ASN A 16 1.72 -0.76 -1.58
CA ASN A 16 2.19 -2.12 -1.84
C ASN A 16 1.53 -3.15 -0.92
N ARG A 17 1.71 -4.41 -1.28
CA ARG A 17 1.19 -5.56 -0.54
C ARG A 17 2.02 -6.81 -0.81
N PHE A 18 2.12 -7.67 0.20
CA PHE A 18 2.48 -9.08 0.04
C PHE A 18 1.21 -9.93 0.12
N ARG A 19 1.13 -10.99 -0.69
CA ARG A 19 -0.02 -11.92 -0.86
C ARG A 19 -1.03 -11.49 -1.93
N SER A 20 -1.89 -12.44 -2.33
CA SER A 20 -3.01 -12.29 -3.27
C SER A 20 -3.87 -11.03 -3.05
N GLU A 21 -4.47 -10.57 -4.14
CA GLU A 21 -5.31 -9.36 -4.25
C GLU A 21 -6.76 -9.54 -3.75
N TYR A 22 -7.17 -10.75 -3.39
CA TYR A 22 -8.51 -11.04 -2.85
C TYR A 22 -8.78 -10.51 -1.43
N ARG A 23 -7.87 -9.71 -0.86
CA ARG A 23 -8.01 -9.12 0.48
C ARG A 23 -7.74 -7.62 0.42
N SER A 24 -8.20 -6.91 1.43
CA SER A 24 -8.33 -5.45 1.40
C SER A 24 -7.23 -4.68 2.16
N PHE A 25 -6.18 -5.37 2.62
CA PHE A 25 -5.09 -4.71 3.36
C PHE A 25 -3.97 -4.25 2.44
N LEU A 26 -3.60 -2.97 2.50
CA LEU A 26 -2.44 -2.41 1.82
C LEU A 26 -1.53 -1.71 2.82
N VAL A 27 -0.32 -1.38 2.39
CA VAL A 27 0.64 -0.61 3.16
C VAL A 27 1.21 0.48 2.25
N PRO A 28 1.54 1.69 2.76
CA PRO A 28 2.29 2.66 1.98
C PRO A 28 3.58 2.06 1.39
N LEU A 29 3.97 2.52 0.20
CA LEU A 29 5.25 2.14 -0.40
C LEU A 29 6.42 2.44 0.57
N ARG A 30 7.52 1.66 0.48
CA ARG A 30 8.72 1.69 1.37
C ARG A 30 8.60 1.09 2.77
N ALA A 31 7.48 0.45 3.13
CA ALA A 31 7.42 -0.26 4.41
C ALA A 31 8.31 -1.51 4.42
N LEU A 32 9.17 -1.66 5.42
CA LEU A 32 10.00 -2.86 5.58
C LEU A 32 9.12 -4.07 5.93
N TYR A 33 9.58 -5.28 5.63
CA TYR A 33 8.78 -6.49 5.90
C TYR A 33 8.47 -6.65 7.40
N ILE A 34 9.46 -6.39 8.26
CA ILE A 34 9.33 -6.47 9.73
C ILE A 34 8.35 -5.45 10.31
N GLU A 35 8.06 -4.36 9.59
CA GLU A 35 7.12 -3.35 10.05
C GLU A 35 5.66 -3.72 9.76
N ARG A 36 5.43 -4.87 9.09
CA ARG A 36 4.11 -5.31 8.61
C ARG A 36 3.50 -6.43 9.44
N SER A 37 4.30 -7.04 10.33
CA SER A 37 3.88 -8.19 11.15
C SER A 37 3.18 -9.25 10.31
N LEU A 38 3.87 -9.72 9.27
CA LEU A 38 3.37 -10.74 8.33
C LEU A 38 4.13 -12.07 8.53
N PRO A 39 3.44 -13.22 8.41
CA PRO A 39 4.11 -14.52 8.50
C PRO A 39 4.95 -14.76 7.24
N PRO A 40 6.02 -15.57 7.29
CA PRO A 40 6.87 -15.85 6.13
C PRO A 40 6.12 -16.38 4.90
N SER A 41 5.00 -17.09 5.10
CA SER A 41 4.17 -17.64 4.03
C SER A 41 3.55 -16.59 3.10
N ASN A 42 3.47 -15.32 3.51
CA ASN A 42 3.03 -14.25 2.62
C ASN A 42 4.03 -13.95 1.48
N LEU A 43 5.28 -14.40 1.60
CA LEU A 43 6.31 -14.29 0.55
C LEU A 43 6.22 -15.41 -0.49
N PHE A 44 5.38 -16.42 -0.28
CA PHE A 44 5.30 -17.55 -1.19
C PHE A 44 4.50 -17.15 -2.43
N ALA A 45 5.21 -17.01 -3.56
CA ALA A 45 4.62 -16.82 -4.87
C ALA A 45 4.23 -18.16 -5.49
N LEU A 46 3.23 -18.15 -6.37
CA LEU A 46 2.94 -19.32 -7.20
C LEU A 46 4.12 -19.61 -8.15
N PRO A 47 4.37 -20.88 -8.51
CA PRO A 47 5.33 -21.21 -9.56
C PRO A 47 5.02 -20.40 -10.83
N ASN A 48 6.06 -19.84 -11.46
CA ASN A 48 5.98 -19.02 -12.68
C ASN A 48 5.17 -17.71 -12.56
N SER A 49 4.89 -17.23 -11.33
CA SER A 49 4.29 -15.91 -11.13
C SER A 49 5.22 -14.80 -11.66
N SER A 50 4.68 -13.88 -12.45
CA SER A 50 5.37 -12.62 -12.83
C SER A 50 5.58 -11.68 -11.63
N PHE A 51 4.99 -11.99 -10.48
CA PHE A 51 5.12 -11.27 -9.22
C PHE A 51 5.95 -12.11 -8.25
N PRO A 52 7.29 -11.97 -8.25
CA PRO A 52 8.14 -12.68 -7.31
C PRO A 52 7.79 -12.26 -5.87
N TYR A 53 7.97 -13.19 -4.94
CA TYR A 53 7.66 -13.02 -3.52
C TYR A 53 6.21 -12.63 -3.20
N ASN A 54 5.28 -12.82 -4.15
CA ASN A 54 3.88 -12.43 -4.03
C ASN A 54 3.74 -10.92 -3.70
N TYR A 55 4.67 -10.12 -4.22
CA TYR A 55 4.77 -8.68 -3.96
C TYR A 55 4.18 -7.88 -5.12
N TYR A 56 3.31 -6.94 -4.77
CA TYR A 56 2.62 -6.10 -5.73
C TYR A 56 2.71 -4.65 -5.30
N ILE A 57 2.81 -3.76 -6.28
CA ILE A 57 2.78 -2.31 -6.11
C ILE A 57 1.64 -1.75 -6.95
N TYR A 58 0.96 -0.76 -6.38
CA TYR A 58 -0.17 -0.09 -6.97
C TYR A 58 -0.03 1.42 -6.88
N GLU A 59 -0.64 2.11 -7.82
CA GLU A 59 -0.87 3.55 -7.77
C GLU A 59 -2.37 3.82 -7.69
N VAL A 60 -2.75 4.77 -6.83
CA VAL A 60 -4.13 5.25 -6.73
C VAL A 60 -4.46 6.10 -7.94
N THR A 61 -5.46 5.69 -8.71
CA THR A 61 -5.91 6.38 -9.93
C THR A 61 -7.23 7.12 -9.76
N LYS A 62 -7.98 6.80 -8.70
CA LYS A 62 -9.18 7.54 -8.25
C LYS A 62 -9.16 7.59 -6.74
N GLU A 63 -9.60 8.69 -6.14
CA GLU A 63 -9.63 8.80 -4.68
C GLU A 63 -10.63 7.82 -4.07
N PHE A 64 -10.27 7.24 -2.92
CA PHE A 64 -11.16 6.38 -2.13
C PHE A 64 -10.76 6.36 -0.66
N ASP A 65 -11.73 6.04 0.19
CA ASP A 65 -11.54 5.99 1.64
C ASP A 65 -11.05 4.61 2.12
N VAL A 66 -10.20 4.66 3.14
CA VAL A 66 -9.69 3.50 3.87
C VAL A 66 -9.70 3.77 5.36
N LEU A 67 -9.67 2.70 6.15
CA LEU A 67 -9.28 2.78 7.55
C LEU A 67 -7.76 2.73 7.65
N LEU A 68 -7.16 3.76 8.23
CA LEU A 68 -5.73 3.89 8.44
C LEU A 68 -5.42 3.71 9.94
N GLY A 69 -4.43 2.90 10.26
CA GLY A 69 -3.91 2.78 11.63
C GLY A 69 -2.58 2.04 11.72
N PRO A 70 -1.96 1.98 12.91
CA PRO A 70 -0.70 1.29 13.11
C PRO A 70 -0.88 -0.22 13.14
N ILE A 71 0.11 -0.94 12.63
CA ILE A 71 0.21 -2.39 12.70
C ILE A 71 0.75 -2.78 14.08
N ALA A 72 0.01 -3.61 14.81
CA ALA A 72 0.48 -4.16 16.08
C ALA A 72 1.56 -5.23 15.84
N ALA A 73 2.50 -5.35 16.79
CA ALA A 73 3.53 -6.39 16.77
C ALA A 73 2.92 -7.78 16.73
N TRP A 74 3.40 -8.64 15.82
CA TRP A 74 2.97 -10.03 15.68
C TRP A 74 4.01 -10.84 14.91
N PHE A 75 3.87 -12.18 14.87
CA PHE A 75 4.80 -13.10 14.18
C PHE A 75 6.28 -12.85 14.49
N LYS A 76 6.60 -12.50 15.74
CA LYS A 76 7.97 -12.15 16.20
C LYS A 76 8.59 -10.95 15.46
N GLN A 77 7.75 -10.06 14.95
CA GLN A 77 8.14 -8.82 14.29
C GLN A 77 7.53 -7.62 15.02
N PRO A 78 8.24 -6.47 15.05
CA PRO A 78 7.83 -5.28 15.80
C PRO A 78 6.56 -4.62 15.24
N GLY A 79 6.32 -4.67 13.92
CA GLY A 79 5.20 -3.94 13.33
C GLY A 79 5.45 -2.42 13.27
N PHE A 80 4.47 -1.63 13.70
CA PHE A 80 4.48 -0.16 13.78
C PHE A 80 4.36 0.63 12.49
N ARG A 81 4.35 0.01 11.30
CA ARG A 81 3.95 0.77 10.10
C ARG A 81 2.46 1.08 10.12
N SER A 82 2.05 2.05 9.33
CA SER A 82 0.66 2.23 8.94
C SER A 82 0.16 1.11 8.03
N GLN A 83 -0.99 0.53 8.35
CA GLN A 83 -1.80 -0.32 7.48
C GLN A 83 -3.05 0.42 7.02
N LEU A 84 -3.43 0.14 5.78
CA LEU A 84 -4.64 0.65 5.14
C LEU A 84 -5.59 -0.53 4.96
N LEU A 85 -6.80 -0.43 5.47
CA LEU A 85 -7.87 -1.39 5.25
C LEU A 85 -8.92 -0.73 4.35
N ALA A 86 -9.00 -1.19 3.10
CA ALA A 86 -10.03 -0.76 2.16
C ALA A 86 -11.35 -1.49 2.41
N LEU A 87 -12.46 -0.85 1.99
CA LEU A 87 -13.80 -1.42 2.07
C LEU A 87 -14.00 -2.57 1.06
N SER A 88 -13.32 -2.51 -0.08
CA SER A 88 -13.35 -3.52 -1.15
C SER A 88 -12.03 -4.27 -1.24
N SER A 89 -12.02 -5.43 -1.89
CA SER A 89 -10.78 -6.16 -2.14
C SER A 89 -9.87 -5.39 -3.12
N VAL A 90 -8.56 -5.66 -3.10
CA VAL A 90 -7.65 -5.05 -4.08
C VAL A 90 -8.03 -5.43 -5.51
N ALA A 91 -8.50 -6.65 -5.75
CA ALA A 91 -9.00 -7.09 -7.04
C ALA A 91 -10.20 -6.23 -7.53
N ASP A 92 -11.14 -5.90 -6.65
CA ASP A 92 -12.28 -5.04 -6.99
C ASP A 92 -11.86 -3.61 -7.24
N LEU A 93 -10.89 -3.09 -6.48
CA LEU A 93 -10.34 -1.75 -6.66
C LEU A 93 -9.59 -1.62 -8.00
N LEU A 94 -8.86 -2.67 -8.42
CA LEU A 94 -8.26 -2.76 -9.75
C LEU A 94 -9.33 -2.78 -10.84
N LYS A 95 -10.35 -3.63 -10.70
CA LYS A 95 -11.46 -3.73 -11.66
C LYS A 95 -12.24 -2.42 -11.79
N GLY A 96 -12.43 -1.68 -10.69
CA GLY A 96 -13.10 -0.37 -10.66
C GLY A 96 -12.22 0.81 -11.13
N GLY A 97 -10.93 0.57 -11.38
CA GLY A 97 -9.97 1.60 -11.78
C GLY A 97 -9.64 2.60 -10.68
N PHE A 98 -9.76 2.20 -9.41
CA PHE A 98 -9.26 2.97 -8.26
C PHE A 98 -7.77 2.74 -8.03
N LEU A 99 -7.28 1.56 -8.41
CA LEU A 99 -5.88 1.19 -8.39
C LEU A 99 -5.42 0.80 -9.80
N LYS A 100 -4.18 1.12 -10.11
CA LYS A 100 -3.43 0.58 -11.25
C LYS A 100 -2.24 -0.20 -10.71
N ARG A 101 -1.98 -1.40 -11.26
CA ARG A 101 -0.77 -2.17 -10.93
C ARG A 101 0.45 -1.54 -11.62
N LEU A 102 1.55 -1.44 -10.89
CA LEU A 102 2.82 -0.91 -11.39
C LEU A 102 3.77 -2.05 -11.80
N GLU A 103 4.61 -1.76 -12.79
CA GLU A 103 5.72 -2.60 -13.24
C GLU A 103 7.03 -2.17 -12.57
N LEU A 104 8.07 -3.01 -12.65
CA LEU A 104 9.35 -2.75 -11.99
C LEU A 104 9.94 -1.37 -12.31
N LYS A 105 9.83 -0.95 -13.58
CA LYS A 105 10.29 0.35 -14.09
C LYS A 105 9.57 1.57 -13.51
N ASP A 106 8.48 1.35 -12.76
CA ASP A 106 7.68 2.42 -12.15
C ASP A 106 8.01 2.56 -10.64
N TYR A 107 8.96 1.77 -10.12
CA TYR A 107 9.44 1.82 -8.73
C TYR A 107 10.91 1.40 -8.54
N ASP A 108 11.74 1.43 -9.57
CA ASP A 108 13.16 1.07 -9.48
C ASP A 108 14.08 2.27 -9.20
N GLU A 109 13.58 3.51 -9.33
CA GLU A 109 14.36 4.73 -9.10
C GLU A 109 13.95 5.47 -7.82
N ALA A 110 14.90 6.19 -7.20
CA ALA A 110 14.68 6.85 -5.91
C ALA A 110 13.55 7.91 -5.93
N ASP A 111 13.45 8.65 -7.03
CA ASP A 111 12.46 9.72 -7.22
C ASP A 111 11.03 9.19 -7.28
N GLU A 112 10.84 7.95 -7.70
CA GLU A 112 9.53 7.30 -7.85
C GLU A 112 8.88 6.97 -6.51
N TYR A 113 9.66 7.07 -5.43
CA TYR A 113 9.20 6.94 -4.05
C TYR A 113 8.88 8.28 -3.39
N SER A 114 9.08 9.40 -4.10
CA SER A 114 8.75 10.74 -3.62
C SER A 114 7.23 10.95 -3.59
N ALA A 115 6.79 11.95 -2.81
CA ALA A 115 5.37 12.28 -2.67
C ALA A 115 4.96 13.44 -3.61
N GLY A 116 5.32 13.36 -4.90
CA GLY A 116 5.07 14.42 -5.88
C GLY A 116 3.59 14.74 -6.15
N TYR A 117 2.67 13.87 -5.72
CA TYR A 117 1.23 14.07 -5.81
C TYR A 117 0.67 15.02 -4.73
N LEU A 118 1.46 15.40 -3.73
CA LEU A 118 1.03 16.34 -2.69
C LEU A 118 1.20 17.79 -3.18
N PRO A 119 0.18 18.65 -3.03
CA PRO A 119 0.32 20.06 -3.35
C PRO A 119 1.32 20.74 -2.40
N ALA A 120 2.01 21.76 -2.92
CA ALA A 120 2.79 22.65 -2.07
C ALA A 120 1.88 23.38 -1.06
N PRO A 121 2.39 23.76 0.12
CA PRO A 121 1.63 24.58 1.05
C PRO A 121 1.23 25.90 0.40
N GLU A 122 0.02 26.37 0.68
CA GLU A 122 -0.45 27.66 0.21
C GLU A 122 0.44 28.77 0.78
N LYS A 123 0.97 29.63 -0.09
CA LYS A 123 1.69 30.82 0.34
C LYS A 123 0.65 31.90 0.64
N THR A 124 0.38 32.18 1.90
CA THR A 124 -0.37 33.38 2.28
C THR A 124 0.48 34.60 1.92
N SER A 125 0.07 35.36 0.91
CA SER A 125 0.60 36.70 0.65
C SER A 125 0.25 37.60 1.84
N THR A 126 1.21 37.82 2.74
CA THR A 126 1.20 38.92 3.71
C THR A 126 1.64 40.22 3.06
#